data_AF-A0A920V5D0-F1
#
_entry.id   AF-A0A920V5D0-F1
#
_cell.length_a   1.000
_cell.length_b   1.000
_cell.length_c   1.000
_cell.angle_alpha   90.00
_cell.angle_beta   90.00
_cell.angle_gamma   90.00
#
_symmetry.space_group_name_H-M   'P 1'
#
loop_
_entity.id
_entity.type
_entity.pdbx_description
1 polymer ?
#
loop_
_entity_poly.entity_id
_entity_poly.type
_entity_poly.pdbx_seq_one_letter_code
_entity_poly.pdbx_strand_id
1 'polypeptide(L)'
;MHGTGMWLGAFIPLSVGGTVVTIPQLGFDPDLLLKETEKHKVNNLVIVGDAFAKPIRDSLDKAKGEGNPYDISSVNMMISSGVMWSSEVKEGLLAPQRDAFS
;
A
#
# COMPACT_ATOMS: atom_id res chain seq x y z
N MET A 1 -2.56 -15.09 -5.81
CA MET A 1 -3.61 -14.03 -5.85
C MET A 1 -4.94 -14.63 -5.44
N HIS A 2 -5.52 -14.18 -4.33
CA HIS A 2 -6.90 -14.49 -3.90
C HIS A 2 -7.89 -13.44 -4.47
N GLY A 3 -9.20 -13.65 -4.36
CA GLY A 3 -10.24 -12.84 -5.05
C GLY A 3 -10.14 -11.32 -4.87
N THR A 4 -9.65 -10.83 -3.72
CA THR A 4 -9.43 -9.41 -3.44
C THR A 4 -8.53 -8.72 -4.47
N GLY A 5 -7.41 -9.35 -4.84
CA GLY A 5 -6.46 -8.75 -5.79
C GLY A 5 -7.02 -8.69 -7.21
N MET A 6 -7.77 -9.72 -7.62
CA MET A 6 -8.36 -9.78 -8.96
C MET A 6 -9.54 -8.81 -9.11
N TRP A 7 -10.48 -8.81 -8.15
CA TRP A 7 -11.69 -8.01 -8.26
C TRP A 7 -11.47 -6.53 -7.92
N LEU A 8 -10.90 -6.25 -6.76
CA LEU A 8 -10.69 -4.87 -6.31
C LEU A 8 -9.42 -4.26 -6.90
N GLY A 9 -8.34 -5.05 -6.97
CA GLY A 9 -7.03 -4.56 -7.42
C GLY A 9 -6.88 -4.45 -8.94
N ALA A 10 -7.56 -5.27 -9.73
CA ALA A 10 -7.38 -5.30 -11.18
C ALA A 10 -8.66 -4.96 -11.96
N PHE A 11 -9.75 -5.68 -11.72
CA PHE A 11 -10.94 -5.58 -12.56
C PHE A 11 -11.63 -4.21 -12.46
N ILE A 12 -11.78 -3.66 -11.24
CA ILE A 12 -12.36 -2.33 -11.05
C ILE A 12 -11.51 -1.23 -11.72
N PRO A 13 -10.20 -1.11 -11.45
CA PRO A 13 -9.36 -0.11 -12.12
C PRO A 13 -9.40 -0.21 -13.64
N LEU A 14 -9.26 -1.41 -14.21
CA LEU A 14 -9.30 -1.61 -15.66
C LEU A 14 -10.65 -1.23 -16.28
N SER A 15 -11.76 -1.44 -15.56
CA SER A 15 -13.10 -1.09 -16.02
C SER A 15 -13.36 0.42 -16.07
N VAL A 16 -12.62 1.20 -15.28
CA VAL A 16 -12.77 2.68 -15.22
C VAL A 16 -11.62 3.43 -15.90
N GLY A 17 -10.82 2.75 -16.73
CA GLY A 17 -9.68 3.34 -17.45
C GLY A 17 -8.42 3.56 -16.61
N GLY A 18 -8.34 2.93 -15.44
CA GLY A 18 -7.18 2.94 -14.56
C GLY A 18 -6.05 2.02 -15.02
N THR A 19 -4.90 2.15 -14.38
CA THR A 19 -3.72 1.32 -14.62
C THR A 19 -3.49 0.38 -13.45
N VAL A 20 -3.15 -0.87 -13.74
CA VAL A 20 -2.81 -1.88 -12.73
C VAL A 20 -1.30 -2.12 -12.77
N VAL A 21 -0.61 -1.81 -11.68
CA VAL A 21 0.81 -2.11 -11.53
C VAL A 21 0.94 -3.52 -10.97
N THR A 22 1.73 -4.37 -11.63
CA THR A 22 1.98 -5.74 -11.19
C THR A 22 3.46 -5.91 -10.89
N ILE A 23 3.77 -6.66 -9.83
CA ILE A 23 5.14 -6.96 -9.41
C ILE A 23 5.43 -8.41 -9.78
N PRO A 24 6.41 -8.70 -10.65
CA PRO A 24 6.64 -10.04 -11.20
C PRO A 24 7.35 -11.00 -10.22
N GLN A 25 7.56 -10.58 -8.97
CA GLN A 25 8.23 -11.38 -7.94
C GLN A 25 7.26 -12.34 -7.25
N LEU A 26 7.75 -13.53 -6.88
CA LEU A 26 7.01 -14.46 -6.04
C LEU A 26 7.16 -14.09 -4.55
N GLY A 27 6.05 -14.10 -3.82
CA GLY A 27 6.02 -13.71 -2.41
C GLY A 27 5.70 -12.22 -2.24
N PHE A 28 5.49 -11.81 -0.99
CA PHE A 28 5.20 -10.41 -0.66
C PHE A 28 6.47 -9.74 -0.12
N ASP A 29 6.90 -8.69 -0.82
CA ASP A 29 8.00 -7.81 -0.43
C ASP A 29 7.43 -6.39 -0.23
N PRO A 30 7.35 -5.89 1.01
CA PRO A 30 6.81 -4.56 1.30
C PRO A 30 7.68 -3.42 0.76
N ASP A 31 9.01 -3.59 0.73
CA ASP A 31 9.92 -2.57 0.19
C ASP A 31 9.78 -2.46 -1.32
N LEU A 32 9.63 -3.59 -2.02
CA LEU A 32 9.39 -3.57 -3.47
C LEU A 32 8.02 -2.96 -3.80
N LEU A 33 6.98 -3.26 -3.01
CA LEU A 33 5.67 -2.62 -3.15
C LEU A 33 5.78 -1.09 -3.03
N LEU A 34 6.49 -0.60 -2.02
CA LEU A 34 6.65 0.83 -1.77
C LEU A 34 7.48 1.53 -2.86
N LYS A 35 8.55 0.89 -3.35
CA LYS A 35 9.35 1.40 -4.48
C LYS A 35 8.55 1.49 -5.77
N GLU A 36 7.78 0.46 -6.10
CA GLU A 36 6.93 0.49 -7.28
C GLU A 36 5.77 1.49 -7.12
N THR A 37 5.26 1.68 -5.90
CA THR A 37 4.27 2.71 -5.56
C THR A 37 4.79 4.11 -5.83
N GLU A 38 5.99 4.44 -5.34
CA GLU A 38 6.67 5.71 -5.57
C GLU A 38 6.95 5.94 -7.06
N LYS A 39 7.60 4.96 -7.70
CA LYS A 39 7.99 5.02 -9.12
C LYS A 39 6.80 5.23 -10.07
N HIS A 40 5.68 4.56 -9.81
CA HIS A 40 4.48 4.64 -10.65
C HIS A 40 3.45 5.65 -10.15
N LYS A 41 3.73 6.36 -9.05
CA LYS A 41 2.79 7.27 -8.38
C LYS A 41 1.42 6.63 -8.18
N VAL A 42 1.43 5.41 -7.63
CA VAL A 42 0.19 4.66 -7.37
C VAL A 42 -0.68 5.46 -6.40
N ASN A 43 -1.97 5.56 -6.72
CA ASN A 43 -2.94 6.32 -5.94
C ASN A 43 -3.81 5.44 -5.03
N ASN A 44 -4.03 4.18 -5.42
CA ASN A 44 -4.86 3.22 -4.73
C ASN A 44 -4.06 1.95 -4.40
N LEU A 45 -4.03 1.57 -3.13
CA LEU A 45 -3.45 0.31 -2.67
C LEU A 45 -4.54 -0.65 -2.19
N VAL A 46 -4.49 -1.91 -2.64
CA VAL A 46 -5.42 -2.96 -2.22
C VAL A 46 -4.64 -4.05 -1.49
N ILE A 47 -4.99 -4.28 -0.22
CA ILE A 47 -4.29 -5.21 0.68
C ILE A 47 -5.25 -6.20 1.36
N VAL A 48 -4.70 -7.16 2.11
CA VAL A 48 -5.47 -8.17 2.87
C VAL A 48 -5.12 -8.11 4.35
N GLY A 49 -5.68 -7.10 5.03
CA GLY A 49 -5.54 -6.82 6.46
C GLY A 49 -4.13 -6.83 7.02
N ASP A 50 -4.01 -7.14 8.31
CA ASP A 50 -2.78 -6.92 9.09
C ASP A 50 -1.57 -7.69 8.57
N ALA A 51 -1.78 -8.85 7.94
CA ALA A 51 -0.70 -9.66 7.37
C ALA A 51 0.10 -8.92 6.28
N PHE A 52 -0.54 -7.97 5.59
CA PHE A 52 0.09 -7.11 4.60
C PHE A 52 0.32 -5.70 5.13
N ALA A 53 -0.60 -5.18 5.94
CA ALA A 53 -0.50 -3.82 6.47
C ALA A 53 0.69 -3.64 7.45
N LYS A 54 0.96 -4.64 8.31
CA LYS A 54 2.08 -4.56 9.27
C LYS A 54 3.44 -4.51 8.58
N PRO A 55 3.80 -5.43 7.64
CA PRO A 55 5.08 -5.32 6.93
C PRO A 55 5.25 -4.00 6.15
N ILE A 56 4.17 -3.47 5.55
CA ILE A 56 4.22 -2.17 4.85
C ILE A 56 4.57 -1.04 5.83
N ARG A 57 3.88 -1.00 6.98
CA ARG A 57 4.15 -0.01 8.02
C ARG A 57 5.59 -0.14 8.54
N ASP A 58 6.04 -1.35 8.84
CA ASP A 58 7.39 -1.58 9.36
C ASP A 58 8.46 -1.11 8.36
N SER A 59 8.26 -1.33 7.05
CA SER A 59 9.13 -0.80 5.99
C SER A 59 9.11 0.74 5.91
N LEU A 60 7.94 1.38 6.05
CA LEU A 60 7.83 2.84 6.09
C LEU A 60 8.56 3.44 7.31
N ASP A 61 8.32 2.86 8.48
CA ASP A 61 8.94 3.31 9.74
C ASP A 61 10.47 3.13 9.70
N LYS A 62 10.93 1.99 9.16
CA LYS A 62 12.36 1.73 8.94
C LYS A 62 12.98 2.73 7.98
N ALA A 63 12.38 2.94 6.80
CA ALA A 63 12.89 3.88 5.80
C ALA A 63 12.95 5.32 6.32
N LYS A 64 11.95 5.75 7.10
CA LYS A 64 11.96 7.03 7.82
C LYS A 64 13.08 7.11 8.84
N GLY A 65 13.30 6.05 9.63
CA GLY A 65 14.38 5.98 10.61
C GLY A 65 15.79 5.97 10.00
N GLU A 66 15.96 5.41 8.81
CA GLU A 66 17.21 5.40 8.05
C GLU A 66 17.46 6.71 7.27
N GLY A 67 16.53 7.66 7.30
CA GLY A 67 16.65 8.95 6.62
C GLY A 67 16.41 8.89 5.09
N ASN A 68 15.83 7.79 4.59
CA ASN A 68 15.49 7.60 3.19
C ASN A 68 14.01 7.18 3.04
N PRO A 69 13.06 8.07 3.41
CA PRO A 69 11.64 7.74 3.38
C PRO A 69 11.13 7.55 1.94
N TYR A 70 10.22 6.60 1.75
CA TYR A 70 9.51 6.42 0.48
C TYR A 70 8.52 7.57 0.22
N ASP A 71 8.49 8.14 -0.99
CA ASP A 71 7.44 9.07 -1.40
C ASP A 71 6.15 8.34 -1.75
N ILE A 72 5.23 8.31 -0.79
CA ILE A 72 3.87 7.76 -0.93
C ILE A 72 2.80 8.86 -1.00
N SER A 73 3.17 10.11 -1.32
CA SER A 73 2.25 11.26 -1.36
C SER A 73 1.14 11.10 -2.41
N SER A 74 1.34 10.28 -3.43
CA SER A 74 0.31 9.96 -4.43
C SER A 74 -0.81 9.06 -3.90
N VAL A 75 -0.54 8.28 -2.85
CA VAL A 75 -1.49 7.31 -2.29
C VAL A 75 -2.56 8.05 -1.50
N ASN A 76 -3.79 8.05 -2.02
CA ASN A 76 -4.94 8.70 -1.38
C ASN A 76 -5.96 7.70 -0.84
N MET A 77 -5.87 6.44 -1.25
CA MET A 77 -6.80 5.39 -0.83
C MET A 77 -6.08 4.08 -0.58
N MET A 78 -6.38 3.45 0.55
CA MET A 78 -5.99 2.08 0.85
C MET A 78 -7.24 1.26 1.21
N ILE A 79 -7.46 0.18 0.47
CA ILE A 79 -8.59 -0.74 0.64
C ILE A 79 -8.07 -2.05 1.21
N SER A 80 -8.73 -2.57 2.24
CA SER A 80 -8.46 -3.89 2.80
C SER A 80 -9.72 -4.74 2.77
N SER A 81 -9.59 -6.02 2.39
CA SER A 81 -10.72 -6.94 2.34
C SER A 81 -10.33 -8.36 2.76
N GLY A 82 -11.20 -9.02 3.52
CA GLY A 82 -11.16 -10.45 3.79
C GLY A 82 -10.65 -10.89 5.17
N VAL A 83 -10.05 -10.01 5.98
CA VAL A 83 -9.58 -10.29 7.35
C VAL A 83 -9.56 -9.01 8.21
N MET A 84 -9.33 -9.14 9.51
CA MET A 84 -9.25 -8.00 10.44
C MET A 84 -8.13 -7.02 10.04
N TRP A 85 -8.47 -5.73 10.05
CA TRP A 85 -7.51 -4.63 9.96
C TRP A 85 -7.63 -3.82 11.25
N SER A 86 -6.65 -4.02 12.15
CA SER A 86 -6.68 -3.45 13.49
C SER A 86 -6.55 -1.93 13.49
N SER A 87 -7.20 -1.27 14.45
CA SER A 87 -7.21 0.20 14.56
C SER A 87 -5.80 0.77 14.74
N GLU A 88 -4.97 0.11 15.54
CA GLU A 88 -3.57 0.49 15.78
C GLU A 88 -2.73 0.52 14.50
N VAL A 89 -2.93 -0.46 13.60
CA VAL A 89 -2.22 -0.52 12.32
C VAL A 89 -2.73 0.56 11.36
N LYS A 90 -4.04 0.85 11.36
CA LYS A 90 -4.61 1.96 10.58
C LYS A 90 -4.04 3.31 11.01
N GLU A 91 -3.96 3.55 12.32
CA GLU A 91 -3.42 4.80 12.86
C GLU A 91 -1.95 5.00 12.49
N GLY A 92 -1.14 3.94 12.57
CA GLY A 92 0.27 3.99 12.16
C GLY A 92 0.44 4.34 10.68
N LEU A 93 -0.39 3.78 9.79
CA LEU A 93 -0.33 4.07 8.35
C LEU A 93 -0.77 5.51 8.00
N LEU A 94 -1.63 6.12 8.81
CA LEU A 94 -2.11 7.50 8.61
C LEU A 94 -1.17 8.56 9.17
N ALA A 95 -0.29 8.21 10.11
CA ALA A 95 0.62 9.17 10.75
C ALA A 95 1.51 9.92 9.73
N PRO A 96 2.16 9.27 8.74
CA PRO A 96 2.97 9.98 7.74
C PRO A 96 2.18 10.97 6.87
N GLN A 97 0.89 10.73 6.62
CA GLN A 97 0.05 11.62 5.82
C GLN A 97 -0.41 12.87 6.59
N ARG A 98 -0.47 12.80 7.93
CA ARG A 98 -0.81 13.98 8.76
C ARG A 98 0.34 14.97 8.85
N ASP A 99 1.58 14.49 8.87
CA ASP A 99 2.80 15.31 8.87
C ASP A 99 2.94 16.17 7.59
N ALA A 100 2.23 15.83 6.51
CA ALA A 100 2.23 16.58 5.24
C ALA A 100 1.25 17.79 5.22
N PHE A 101 0.38 17.93 6.22
CA PHE A 101 -0.62 19.01 6.34
C PHE A 101 -0.43 19.92 7.57
N SER A 102 0.70 19.81 8.27
CA SER A 102 1.13 20.69 9.37
C SER A 102 2.32 21.55 8.94
#